data_AF-Q9BNB4-F1
#
_entry.id   AF-Q9BNB4-F1
#
_cell.length_a   1.000
_cell.length_b   1.000
_cell.length_c   1.000
_cell.angle_alpha   90.00
_cell.angle_beta   90.00
_cell.angle_gamma   90.00
#
_symmetry.space_group_name_H-M   'P 1'
#
loop_
_entity.id
_entity.type
_entity.pdbx_description
1 polymer ?
#
loop_
_entity_poly.entity_id
_entity_poly.type
_entity_poly.pdbx_seq_one_letter_code
_entity_poly.pdbx_strand_id
1 'polypeptide(L)'
;SVMATYDGTIRNSTGQVIQLRYGEDGLDGSAVEFQYLPTLKPSNKAFEKKYKFDATNERYLRRIFTEDVVRQLMGSATALSELEKEWERLKKDRDVLRTVFPTGDSKVVLPCNLQR
;
A
#
# COMPACT_ATOMS: atom_id res chain seq x y z
N SER A 1 -36.66 0.97 5.29
CA SER A 1 -35.66 -0.05 5.68
C SER A 1 -34.48 0.03 4.71
N VAL A 2 -33.25 -0.12 5.19
CA VAL A 2 -32.02 -0.10 4.37
C VAL A 2 -31.27 -1.41 4.61
N MET A 3 -30.81 -2.06 3.55
CA MET A 3 -30.09 -3.33 3.65
C MET A 3 -28.97 -3.42 2.61
N ALA A 4 -27.94 -4.19 2.93
CA ALA A 4 -26.94 -4.64 1.97
C ALA A 4 -27.52 -5.80 1.15
N THR A 5 -27.47 -5.70 -0.18
CA THR A 5 -27.96 -6.73 -1.10
C THR A 5 -26.82 -7.62 -1.58
N TYR A 6 -27.15 -8.80 -2.11
CA TYR A 6 -26.16 -9.81 -2.53
C TYR A 6 -25.21 -9.36 -3.66
N ASP A 7 -25.55 -8.29 -4.38
CA ASP A 7 -24.69 -7.65 -5.39
C ASP A 7 -23.67 -6.66 -4.77
N GLY A 8 -23.68 -6.50 -3.44
CA GLY A 8 -22.80 -5.58 -2.70
C GLY A 8 -23.31 -4.14 -2.61
N THR A 9 -24.44 -3.82 -3.24
CA THR A 9 -25.05 -2.48 -3.16
C THR A 9 -25.85 -2.31 -1.85
N ILE A 10 -26.01 -1.06 -1.41
CA ILE A 10 -26.96 -0.74 -0.32
C ILE A 10 -28.23 -0.18 -0.94
N ARG A 11 -29.39 -0.76 -0.62
CA ARG A 11 -30.69 -0.33 -1.14
C ARG A 11 -31.70 -0.09 -0.04
N ASN A 12 -32.64 0.80 -0.32
CA ASN A 12 -33.83 0.97 0.52
C ASN A 12 -34.93 -0.05 0.16
N SER A 13 -36.05 -0.01 0.88
CA SER A 13 -37.18 -0.92 0.66
C SER A 13 -37.90 -0.76 -0.69
N THR A 14 -37.70 0.34 -1.41
CA THR A 14 -38.24 0.54 -2.77
C THR A 14 -37.24 0.13 -3.86
N GLY A 15 -36.08 -0.41 -3.49
CA GLY A 15 -35.06 -0.89 -4.42
C GLY A 15 -34.14 0.20 -4.97
N GLN A 16 -34.23 1.44 -4.46
CA GLN A 16 -33.35 2.54 -4.86
C GLN A 16 -31.96 2.34 -4.23
N VAL A 17 -30.92 2.56 -5.03
CA VAL A 17 -29.52 2.43 -4.61
C VAL A 17 -29.10 3.67 -3.83
N ILE A 18 -28.55 3.46 -2.64
CA ILE A 18 -27.99 4.51 -1.77
C ILE A 18 -26.46 4.53 -1.91
N GLN A 19 -25.82 3.34 -1.86
CA GLN A 19 -24.38 3.20 -2.06
C GLN A 19 -24.09 2.09 -3.06
N LEU A 20 -23.09 2.30 -3.92
CA LEU A 20 -22.61 1.28 -4.87
C LEU A 20 -21.88 0.15 -4.14
N ARG A 21 -21.22 0.46 -3.03
CA ARG A 21 -20.63 -0.49 -2.09
C ARG A 21 -20.80 0.00 -0.66
N TYR A 22 -21.04 -0.93 0.26
CA TYR A 22 -21.14 -0.62 1.68
C TYR A 22 -19.87 0.06 2.19
N GLY A 23 -19.97 1.27 2.72
CA GLY A 23 -18.79 1.99 3.22
C GLY A 23 -17.76 2.33 2.14
N GLU A 24 -18.16 2.36 0.86
CA GLU A 24 -17.32 2.60 -0.32
C GLU A 24 -16.28 1.50 -0.63
N ASP A 25 -15.94 0.64 0.33
CA ASP A 25 -15.00 -0.47 0.18
C ASP A 25 -15.68 -1.87 0.15
N GLY A 26 -16.88 -1.97 0.72
CA GLY A 26 -17.64 -3.22 0.86
C GLY A 26 -17.21 -4.09 2.03
N LEU A 27 -16.51 -3.53 3.02
CA LEU A 27 -15.95 -4.28 4.15
C LEU A 27 -16.83 -4.19 5.40
N ASP A 28 -16.79 -5.23 6.24
CA ASP A 28 -17.46 -5.21 7.54
C ASP A 28 -16.71 -4.32 8.54
N GLY A 29 -17.43 -3.42 9.21
CA GLY A 29 -16.89 -2.52 10.23
C GLY A 29 -16.34 -3.24 11.47
N SER A 30 -16.67 -4.52 11.68
CA SER A 30 -16.07 -5.34 12.75
C SER A 30 -14.67 -5.87 12.41
N ALA A 31 -14.32 -5.93 11.12
CA ALA A 31 -13.08 -6.54 10.63
C ALA A 31 -11.99 -5.51 10.30
N VAL A 32 -12.18 -4.25 10.69
CA VAL A 32 -11.23 -3.16 10.46
C VAL A 32 -10.54 -2.73 11.76
N GLU A 33 -9.28 -2.35 11.66
CA GLU A 33 -8.46 -1.93 12.80
C GLU A 33 -7.72 -0.62 12.48
N PHE A 34 -7.27 0.09 13.53
CA PHE A 34 -6.39 1.25 13.34
C PHE A 34 -5.00 0.80 12.90
N GLN A 35 -4.54 1.35 11.78
CA GLN A 35 -3.23 1.09 11.19
C GLN A 35 -2.52 2.40 10.83
N TYR A 36 -1.20 2.35 10.69
CA TYR A 36 -0.38 3.51 10.32
C TYR A 36 0.13 3.37 8.89
N LEU A 37 -0.11 4.37 8.04
CA LEU A 37 0.46 4.46 6.69
C LEU A 37 1.93 4.93 6.78
N PRO A 38 2.93 4.06 6.56
CA PRO A 38 4.32 4.38 6.87
C PRO A 38 5.00 5.21 5.77
N THR A 39 4.34 5.42 4.64
CA THR A 39 4.84 6.19 3.48
C THR A 39 4.45 7.67 3.54
N LEU A 40 3.42 8.03 4.30
CA LEU A 40 2.81 9.37 4.28
C LEU A 40 3.67 10.45 4.96
N LYS A 41 4.08 10.20 6.21
CA LYS A 41 4.78 11.16 7.08
C LYS A 41 6.27 11.41 6.78
N PRO A 42 7.09 10.42 6.35
CA PRO A 42 8.52 10.66 6.16
C PRO A 42 8.83 11.81 5.19
N SER A 43 9.92 12.53 5.44
CA SER A 43 10.49 13.49 4.47
C SER A 43 10.94 12.75 3.19
N ASN A 44 11.11 13.48 2.08
CA ASN A 44 11.53 12.85 0.82
C ASN A 44 12.84 12.06 0.97
N LYS A 45 13.82 12.62 1.69
CA LYS A 45 15.09 11.95 1.98
C LYS A 45 14.94 10.71 2.87
N ALA A 46 14.07 10.78 3.89
CA ALA A 46 13.81 9.64 4.77
C ALA A 46 13.04 8.52 4.06
N PHE A 47 12.12 8.89 3.17
CA PHE A 47 11.36 7.97 2.32
C PHE A 47 12.30 7.24 1.35
N GLU A 48 13.13 7.97 0.61
CA GLU A 48 14.12 7.36 -0.30
C GLU A 48 15.06 6.41 0.45
N LYS A 49 15.62 6.83 1.58
CA LYS A 49 16.50 5.97 2.38
C LYS A 49 15.83 4.67 2.86
N LYS A 50 14.52 4.68 3.10
CA LYS A 50 13.80 3.53 3.68
C LYS A 50 13.23 2.59 2.62
N TYR A 51 12.77 3.12 1.49
CA TYR A 51 12.00 2.34 0.49
C TYR A 51 12.72 2.18 -0.85
N LYS A 52 13.73 2.99 -1.17
CA LYS A 52 14.52 2.79 -2.39
C LYS A 52 15.55 1.68 -2.15
N PHE A 53 15.43 0.60 -2.90
CA PHE A 53 16.35 -0.53 -2.80
C PHE A 53 17.49 -0.38 -3.80
N ASP A 54 18.71 -0.23 -3.28
CA ASP A 54 19.91 -0.14 -4.11
C ASP A 54 20.54 -1.52 -4.33
N ALA A 55 20.19 -2.14 -5.46
CA ALA A 55 20.71 -3.43 -5.90
C ALA A 55 22.12 -3.35 -6.51
N THR A 56 22.73 -2.16 -6.62
CA THR A 56 24.10 -2.03 -7.16
C THR A 56 25.17 -2.23 -6.07
N ASN A 57 24.79 -2.09 -4.80
CA ASN A 57 25.72 -2.21 -3.68
C ASN A 57 25.89 -3.67 -3.23
N GLU A 58 26.81 -4.38 -3.89
CA GLU A 58 27.10 -5.79 -3.61
C GLU A 58 27.46 -6.05 -2.14
N ARG A 59 28.23 -5.15 -1.51
CA ARG A 59 28.62 -5.29 -0.09
C ARG A 59 27.41 -5.22 0.84
N TYR A 60 26.42 -4.40 0.51
CA TYR A 60 25.16 -4.33 1.26
C TYR A 60 24.30 -5.57 1.03
N LEU A 61 24.18 -6.02 -0.22
CA LEU A 61 23.40 -7.20 -0.59
C LEU A 61 23.91 -8.47 0.10
N ARG A 62 25.24 -8.69 0.14
CA ARG A 62 25.86 -9.84 0.82
C ARG A 62 25.65 -9.85 2.34
N ARG A 63 25.22 -8.74 2.96
CA ARG A 63 24.88 -8.70 4.39
C ARG A 63 23.44 -9.14 4.68
N ILE A 64 22.57 -9.11 3.67
CA ILE A 64 21.12 -9.32 3.81
C ILE A 64 20.68 -10.62 3.15
N PHE A 65 21.27 -10.95 2.00
CA PHE A 65 20.91 -12.10 1.18
C PHE A 65 22.02 -13.14 1.12
N THR A 66 21.64 -14.37 0.76
CA THR A 66 22.58 -15.45 0.45
C THR A 66 23.30 -15.18 -0.87
N GLU A 67 24.50 -15.75 -1.03
CA GLU A 67 25.36 -15.48 -2.19
C GLU A 67 24.68 -15.82 -3.53
N ASP A 68 23.89 -16.90 -3.57
CA ASP A 68 23.14 -17.31 -4.77
C ASP A 68 22.12 -16.25 -5.20
N VAL A 69 21.40 -15.66 -4.24
CA VAL A 69 20.41 -14.61 -4.50
C VAL A 69 21.09 -13.32 -4.97
N VAL A 70 22.24 -12.98 -4.39
CA VAL A 70 23.02 -11.81 -4.83
C VAL A 70 23.48 -11.98 -6.28
N ARG A 71 23.99 -13.15 -6.65
CA ARG A 71 24.39 -13.45 -8.05
C ARG A 71 23.21 -13.37 -9.01
N GLN A 72 22.05 -13.86 -8.62
CA GLN A 72 20.82 -13.77 -9.44
C GLN A 72 20.36 -12.32 -9.61
N LEU A 73 20.32 -11.52 -8.55
CA LEU A 73 19.95 -10.11 -8.59
C LEU A 73 20.90 -9.30 -9.46
N MET A 74 22.21 -9.48 -9.29
CA MET A 74 23.22 -8.75 -10.06
C MET A 74 23.29 -9.19 -11.53
N GLY A 75 23.03 -10.47 -11.80
CA GLY A 75 23.01 -11.01 -13.16
C GLY A 75 21.72 -10.73 -13.94
N SER A 76 20.68 -10.23 -13.29
CA SER A 76 19.36 -10.02 -13.88
C SER A 76 19.06 -8.55 -14.12
N ALA A 77 19.21 -8.10 -15.37
CA ALA A 77 18.77 -6.77 -15.79
C ALA A 77 17.25 -6.55 -15.61
N THR A 78 16.46 -7.61 -15.70
CA THR A 78 15.01 -7.56 -15.47
C THR A 78 14.68 -7.27 -14.01
N ALA A 79 15.41 -7.86 -13.06
CA ALA A 79 15.19 -7.60 -11.64
C ALA A 79 15.45 -6.13 -11.28
N LEU A 80 16.52 -5.54 -11.82
CA LEU A 80 16.81 -4.12 -11.67
C LEU A 80 15.69 -3.23 -12.23
N SER A 81 15.15 -3.58 -13.41
CA SER A 81 14.05 -2.83 -14.01
C SER A 81 12.76 -2.90 -13.17
N GLU A 82 12.44 -4.05 -12.60
CA GLU A 82 11.25 -4.20 -11.75
C GLU A 82 11.38 -3.42 -10.44
N LEU A 83 12.57 -3.39 -9.83
CA LEU A 83 12.85 -2.59 -8.64
C LEU A 83 12.68 -1.09 -8.89
N GLU A 84 13.11 -0.60 -10.05
CA GLU A 84 12.90 0.81 -10.42
C GLU A 84 11.41 1.11 -10.66
N LYS A 85 10.66 0.21 -11.29
CA LYS A 85 9.21 0.34 -11.47
C LYS A 85 8.48 0.36 -10.13
N GLU A 86 8.88 -0.50 -9.19
CA GLU A 86 8.34 -0.51 -7.83
C GLU A 86 8.58 0.85 -7.15
N TRP A 87 9.79 1.38 -7.24
CA TRP A 87 10.14 2.68 -6.67
C TRP A 87 9.29 3.82 -7.26
N GLU A 88 9.09 3.86 -8.58
CA GLU A 88 8.21 4.83 -9.22
C GLU A 88 6.77 4.71 -8.75
N ARG A 89 6.26 3.48 -8.60
CA ARG A 89 4.92 3.23 -8.08
C ARG A 89 4.75 3.75 -6.66
N LEU A 90 5.71 3.46 -5.77
CA LEU A 90 5.67 3.93 -4.39
C LEU A 90 5.68 5.47 -4.28
N LYS A 91 6.43 6.15 -5.16
CA LYS A 91 6.40 7.62 -5.25
C LYS A 91 5.03 8.14 -5.65
N LYS A 92 4.45 7.58 -6.72
CA LYS A 92 3.12 7.95 -7.20
C LYS A 92 2.04 7.72 -6.16
N ASP A 93 2.05 6.55 -5.51
CA ASP A 93 1.09 6.20 -4.47
C ASP A 93 1.20 7.16 -3.28
N ARG A 94 2.42 7.55 -2.90
CA ARG A 94 2.65 8.54 -1.84
C ARG A 94 2.08 9.91 -2.18
N ASP A 95 2.22 10.37 -3.42
CA ASP A 95 1.67 11.65 -3.85
C ASP A 95 0.13 11.63 -3.83
N VAL A 96 -0.48 10.55 -4.33
CA VAL A 96 -1.94 10.33 -4.26
C VAL A 96 -2.41 10.32 -2.81
N LEU A 97 -1.73 9.59 -1.93
CA LEU A 97 -2.09 9.52 -0.51
C LEU A 97 -2.05 10.91 0.17
N ARG A 98 -1.10 11.77 -0.22
CA ARG A 98 -1.03 13.15 0.31
C ARG A 98 -2.14 14.05 -0.22
N THR A 99 -2.63 13.79 -1.44
CA THR A 99 -3.83 14.46 -1.96
C THR A 99 -5.09 14.00 -1.22
N VAL A 100 -5.21 12.70 -0.92
CA VAL A 100 -6.36 12.13 -0.19
C VAL A 100 -6.36 12.54 1.29
N PHE A 101 -5.19 12.59 1.93
CA PHE A 101 -5.02 12.93 3.36
C PHE A 101 -4.24 14.25 3.54
N PRO A 102 -4.86 15.42 3.27
CA PRO A 102 -4.17 16.72 3.26
C PRO A 102 -3.66 17.15 4.65
N THR A 103 -4.24 16.63 5.73
CA THR A 103 -3.83 16.90 7.11
C THR A 103 -2.54 16.17 7.51
N GLY A 104 -2.12 15.16 6.72
CA GLY A 104 -0.94 14.36 7.00
C GLY A 104 -1.11 13.37 8.17
N ASP A 105 -2.33 13.11 8.63
CA ASP A 105 -2.56 12.04 9.60
C ASP A 105 -2.33 10.68 8.94
N SER A 106 -1.43 9.89 9.54
CA SER A 106 -1.06 8.57 9.06
C SER A 106 -1.91 7.48 9.68
N LYS A 107 -2.67 7.77 10.74
CA LYS A 107 -3.51 6.79 11.43
C LYS A 107 -4.83 6.65 10.66
N VAL A 108 -5.05 5.49 10.07
CA VAL A 108 -6.22 5.17 9.25
C VAL A 108 -6.88 3.90 9.76
N VAL A 109 -8.11 3.65 9.33
CA VAL A 109 -8.85 2.42 9.63
C VAL A 109 -8.81 1.56 8.38
N LEU A 110 -8.20 0.37 8.48
CA LEU A 110 -8.03 -0.56 7.36
C LEU A 110 -8.25 -2.01 7.84
N PRO A 111 -8.73 -2.90 6.96
CA PRO A 111 -8.80 -4.33 7.25
C PRO A 111 -7.41 -4.94 7.37
N CYS A 112 -7.33 -6.12 7.97
CA CYS A 112 -6.12 -6.97 8.01
C CYS A 112 -4.86 -6.24 8.48
N ASN A 113 -4.63 -6.23 9.79
CA ASN A 113 -3.47 -5.58 10.38
C ASN A 113 -2.16 -6.27 9.97
N LEU A 114 -1.37 -5.61 9.12
CA LEU A 114 -0.11 -6.15 8.57
C LEU A 114 1.05 -6.21 9.57
N GLN A 115 0.93 -5.55 10.72
CA GLN A 115 2.01 -5.49 11.73
C GLN A 115 1.88 -6.54 12.82
N ARG A 116 0.74 -7.24 12.91
CA ARG A 116 0.49 -8.30 13.90
C ARG A 116 1.28 -9.56 13.53
#